data_AF-A0A6D2GBE4-F1
#
_entry.id   AF-A0A6D2GBE4-F1
#
_cell.length_a   1.000
_cell.length_b   1.000
_cell.length_c   1.000
_cell.angle_alpha   90.00
_cell.angle_beta   90.00
_cell.angle_gamma   90.00
#
_symmetry.space_group_name_H-M   'P 1'
#
loop_
_entity.id
_entity.type
_entity.pdbx_description
1 polymer ?
#
loop_
_entity_poly.entity_id
_entity_poly.type
_entity_poly.pdbx_seq_one_letter_code
_entity_poly.pdbx_strand_id
1 'polypeptide(L)'
;MLASQKDRHEHELVTQAMKRILRDRSTELQLPSSPQLITTPTLWHLGTPFEGKANAGENALTLACLLHPTPALSGFPPSGREKADR
;
A
#
# COMPACT_ATOMS: atom_id res chain seq x y z
N MET A 1 14.33 10.69 -1.07
CA MET A 1 13.43 9.75 -1.77
C MET A 1 14.10 8.40 -2.00
N LEU A 2 14.64 8.04 -3.17
CA LEU A 2 15.09 6.65 -3.38
C LEU A 2 16.31 6.25 -2.52
N ALA A 3 17.20 7.19 -2.18
CA ALA A 3 18.32 6.97 -1.26
C ALA A 3 17.96 7.14 0.23
N SER A 4 16.81 7.76 0.57
CA SER A 4 16.37 7.97 1.95
C SER A 4 15.89 6.66 2.56
N GLN A 5 16.57 6.19 3.62
CA GLN A 5 16.16 4.98 4.34
C GLN A 5 14.77 5.15 4.97
N LYS A 6 14.45 6.36 5.45
CA LYS A 6 13.15 6.67 6.06
C LYS A 6 12.02 6.52 5.04
N ASP A 7 12.13 7.17 3.88
CA ASP A 7 11.09 7.15 2.85
C ASP A 7 10.85 5.72 2.34
N ARG A 8 11.91 4.92 2.20
CA ARG A 8 11.79 3.50 1.80
C ARG A 8 11.11 2.65 2.88
N HIS A 9 11.44 2.87 4.14
CA HIS A 9 10.85 2.12 5.25
C HIS A 9 9.35 2.42 5.38
N GLU A 10 8.96 3.70 5.34
CA GLU A 10 7.55 4.11 5.36
C GLU A 10 6.78 3.50 4.16
N HIS A 11 7.40 3.52 2.97
CA HIS A 11 6.82 2.88 1.77
C HIS A 11 6.68 1.35 1.92
N GLU A 12 7.66 0.69 2.52
CA GLU A 12 7.63 -0.76 2.76
C GLU A 12 6.47 -1.15 3.69
N LEU A 13 6.24 -0.38 4.76
CA LEU A 13 5.12 -0.63 5.68
C LEU A 13 3.76 -0.57 4.95
N VAL A 14 3.57 0.44 4.10
CA VAL A 14 2.35 0.58 3.30
C VAL A 14 2.18 -0.58 2.33
N THR A 15 3.23 -0.93 1.59
CA THR A 15 3.17 -1.99 0.58
C THR A 15 2.93 -3.37 1.19
N GLN A 16 3.53 -3.67 2.35
CA GLN A 16 3.29 -4.92 3.07
C GLN A 16 1.85 -5.02 3.60
N ALA A 17 1.30 -3.92 4.12
CA ALA A 17 -0.10 -3.88 4.57
C ALA A 17 -1.07 -4.16 3.40
N MET A 18 -0.87 -3.48 2.27
CA MET A 18 -1.68 -3.70 1.06
C MET A 18 -1.53 -5.12 0.52
N LYS A 19 -0.31 -5.67 0.52
CA LYS A 19 -0.04 -7.05 0.07
C LYS A 19 -0.80 -8.07 0.91
N ARG A 20 -0.86 -7.89 2.23
CA ARG A 20 -1.61 -8.78 3.13
C ARG A 20 -3.11 -8.74 2.83
N ILE A 21 -3.67 -7.57 2.61
CA ILE A 21 -5.10 -7.40 2.29
C ILE A 21 -5.44 -8.05 0.95
N LEU A 22 -4.61 -7.84 -0.08
CA LEU A 22 -4.87 -8.31 -1.43
C LEU A 22 -4.61 -9.81 -1.61
N ARG A 23 -3.71 -10.41 -0.82
CA ARG A 23 -3.37 -11.84 -0.93
C ARG A 23 -4.57 -12.75 -0.69
N ASP A 24 -5.47 -12.41 0.23
CA ASP A 24 -6.63 -13.25 0.53
C ASP A 24 -7.76 -13.10 -0.51
N ARG A 25 -7.70 -12.06 -1.36
CA ARG A 25 -8.71 -11.73 -2.37
C ARG A 25 -8.25 -11.94 -3.82
N SER A 26 -7.02 -12.44 -3.98
CA SER A 26 -6.38 -12.62 -5.28
C SER A 26 -5.81 -14.03 -5.42
N THR A 27 -5.97 -14.65 -6.59
CA THR A 27 -5.35 -15.94 -6.92
C THR A 27 -3.90 -15.78 -7.31
N GLU A 28 -3.54 -14.64 -7.90
CA GLU A 28 -2.18 -14.27 -8.27
C GLU A 28 -1.92 -12.83 -7.83
N LEU A 29 -0.75 -12.57 -7.23
CA LEU A 29 -0.34 -11.23 -6.83
C LEU A 29 1.18 -11.08 -6.97
N GLN A 30 1.59 -10.12 -7.80
CA GLN A 30 2.97 -9.82 -8.17
C GLN A 30 3.26 -8.36 -7.85
N LEU A 31 4.44 -8.13 -7.26
CA LEU A 31 4.94 -6.81 -6.96
C LEU A 31 6.47 -6.82 -7.17
N PRO A 32 7.07 -5.73 -7.65
CA PRO A 32 8.52 -5.61 -7.69
C PRO A 32 9.11 -5.54 -6.28
N SER A 33 10.30 -6.10 -6.10
CA SER A 33 11.03 -6.12 -4.81
C SER A 33 11.53 -4.75 -4.35
N SER A 34 11.45 -3.73 -5.21
CA SER A 34 11.90 -2.38 -4.90
C SER A 34 10.94 -1.36 -5.50
N PRO A 35 10.71 -0.23 -4.80
CA PRO A 35 9.88 0.84 -5.32
C PRO A 35 10.52 1.51 -6.52
N GLN A 36 9.68 2.04 -7.39
CA GLN A 36 10.06 2.82 -8.56
C GLN A 36 9.80 4.30 -8.29
N LEU A 37 10.57 5.16 -8.94
CA LEU A 37 10.41 6.60 -8.83
C LEU A 37 9.37 7.06 -9.87
N ILE A 38 8.27 7.65 -9.41
CA ILE A 38 7.19 8.18 -10.25
C ILE A 38 7.21 9.71 -10.14
N THR A 39 7.02 10.42 -11.25
CA THR A 39 6.95 11.88 -11.25
C THR A 39 5.58 12.40 -11.58
N THR A 40 5.23 13.48 -10.91
CA THR A 40 4.26 14.47 -11.40
C THR A 40 5.04 15.75 -11.73
N PRO A 41 4.42 16.76 -12.39
CA PRO A 41 5.10 18.02 -12.68
C PRO A 41 5.64 18.75 -11.45
N THR A 42 5.13 18.42 -10.26
CA THR A 42 5.44 19.13 -9.01
C THR A 42 6.24 18.28 -8.01
N LEU A 43 6.15 16.95 -8.06
CA LEU A 43 6.73 16.07 -7.04
C LEU A 43 7.26 14.75 -7.61
N TRP A 44 8.29 14.24 -6.94
CA TRP A 44 8.73 12.86 -7.07
C TRP A 44 8.01 12.00 -6.02
N HIS A 45 7.70 10.76 -6.37
CA HIS A 45 7.01 9.80 -5.52
C HIS A 45 7.73 8.45 -5.59
N LEU A 46 7.66 7.67 -4.51
CA LEU A 46 7.97 6.25 -4.54
C LEU A 46 6.67 5.49 -4.78
N GLY A 47 6.66 4.61 -5.78
CA GLY A 47 5.51 3.80 -6.16
C GLY A 47 5.89 2.34 -6.34
N THR A 48 5.02 1.44 -5.89
CA THR A 48 5.14 0.01 -6.17
C THR A 48 3.86 -0.42 -6.88
N PRO A 49 3.92 -0.82 -8.16
CA PRO A 49 2.75 -1.37 -8.85
C PRO A 49 2.37 -2.73 -8.24
N PHE A 50 1.06 -2.97 -8.12
CA PHE A 50 0.49 -4.25 -7.71
C PHE A 50 -0.23 -4.82 -8.93
N GLU A 51 0.20 -6.00 -9.37
CA GLU A 51 -0.41 -6.70 -10.50
C GLU A 51 -0.91 -8.06 -10.04
N GLY A 52 -2.10 -8.46 -10.46
CA GLY A 52 -2.68 -9.71 -9.97
C GLY A 52 -4.00 -10.09 -10.62
N LYS A 53 -4.47 -11.28 -10.27
CA LYS A 53 -5.78 -11.79 -10.67
C LYS A 53 -6.66 -11.89 -9.43
N ALA A 54 -7.79 -11.19 -9.44
CA ALA A 54 -8.76 -11.24 -8.37
C ALA A 54 -9.55 -12.56 -8.39
N ASN A 55 -10.11 -12.94 -7.24
CA ASN A 55 -11.00 -14.09 -7.15
C ASN A 55 -12.27 -13.87 -7.98
N ALA A 56 -12.91 -14.95 -8.43
CA ALA A 56 -14.08 -14.88 -9.33
C ALA A 56 -15.30 -14.12 -8.76
N GLY A 57 -15.35 -13.89 -7.44
CA GLY A 57 -16.40 -13.11 -6.77
C GLY A 57 -16.08 -11.62 -6.55
N GLU A 58 -14.88 -11.17 -6.93
CA GLU A 58 -14.45 -9.78 -6.76
C GLU A 58 -14.78 -8.96 -8.01
N ASN A 59 -15.01 -7.66 -7.82
CA ASN A 59 -15.14 -6.69 -8.89
C ASN A 59 -14.37 -5.40 -8.55
N ALA A 60 -14.33 -4.46 -9.49
CA ALA A 60 -13.57 -3.22 -9.31
C ALA A 60 -13.99 -2.44 -8.05
N LEU A 61 -15.28 -2.43 -7.73
CA LEU A 61 -15.80 -1.69 -6.57
C LEU A 61 -15.50 -2.40 -5.25
N THR A 62 -15.60 -3.73 -5.18
CA THR A 62 -15.27 -4.47 -3.96
C THR A 62 -13.81 -4.31 -3.58
N LEU A 63 -12.92 -4.35 -4.57
CA LEU A 63 -11.49 -4.13 -4.38
C LEU A 63 -11.17 -2.67 -4.01
N ALA A 64 -11.84 -1.69 -4.65
CA ALA A 64 -11.65 -0.29 -4.32
C ALA A 64 -12.08 0.04 -2.88
N CYS A 65 -13.25 -0.47 -2.44
CA CYS A 65 -13.74 -0.30 -1.07
C CYS A 65 -12.82 -0.97 -0.04
N LEU A 66 -12.25 -2.12 -0.37
CA LEU A 66 -11.32 -2.83 0.52
C LEU A 66 -10.00 -2.06 0.70
N LEU A 67 -9.54 -1.37 -0.35
CA LEU A 67 -8.29 -0.60 -0.34
C LEU A 67 -8.47 0.83 0.18
N HIS A 68 -9.70 1.31 0.35
CA HIS A 68 -9.98 2.68 0.74
C HIS A 68 -10.38 2.80 2.23
N PRO A 69 -9.76 3.71 3.01
CA PRO A 69 -8.57 4.51 2.71
C PRO A 69 -7.29 3.67 2.78
N THR A 70 -6.37 3.91 1.84
CA THR A 70 -5.08 3.23 1.87
C THR A 70 -4.29 3.71 3.10
N PRO A 71 -3.43 2.86 3.69
CA PRO A 71 -2.52 3.27 4.78
C PRO A 71 -1.61 4.44 4.41
N ALA A 72 -1.36 4.66 3.11
CA ALA A 72 -0.66 5.85 2.61
C ALA A 72 -1.37 7.16 2.95
N LEU A 73 -2.70 7.12 3.13
CA LEU A 73 -3.53 8.28 3.46
C LEU A 73 -3.87 8.36 4.95
N SER A 74 -4.03 7.21 5.62
CA SER A 74 -4.47 7.12 7.04
C SER A 74 -3.33 6.95 8.05
N GLY A 75 -2.09 6.78 7.59
CA GLY A 75 -0.93 6.50 8.42
C GLY A 75 -0.82 5.02 8.81
N PHE A 76 0.41 4.58 9.09
CA PHE A 76 0.68 3.23 9.61
C PHE A 76 1.46 3.31 10.93
N PRO A 77 0.95 2.72 12.04
CA PRO A 77 -0.36 2.11 12.20
C PRO A 77 -1.49 3.14 12.06
N PRO A 78 -2.71 2.73 11.63
CA PRO A 78 -3.85 3.64 11.59
C PRO A 78 -3.99 4.31 12.96
N SER A 79 -4.20 5.62 12.97
CA SER A 79 -4.33 6.43 14.19
C SER A 79 -5.51 5.94 15.04
N GLY A 80 -5.20 4.93 15.84
CA GLY A 80 -6.06 4.19 16.74
C GLY A 80 -5.23 3.53 17.86
N ARG A 81 -4.10 4.16 18.23
CA ARG A 81 -3.45 3.95 19.53
C ARG A 81 -3.76 5.13 20.45
N GLU A 82 -5.06 5.33 20.71
CA GLU A 82 -5.47 5.93 21.97
C GLU A 82 -5.42 4.82 23.02
N LYS A 83 -4.33 4.80 23.79
CA LYS A 83 -4.30 4.57 25.24
C LYS A 83 -2.98 5.15 25.74
N ALA A 84 -2.98 6.47 25.92
CA ALA A 84 -2.10 7.08 26.90
C ALA A 84 -2.67 6.70 28.27
N ASP A 85 -2.06 5.68 28.86
CA ASP A 85 -2.18 5.36 30.28
C ASP A 85 -1.44 6.46 31.06
N ARG A 86 -2.20 7.38 31.67
CA ARG A 86 -1.84 8.17 32.86
C ARG A 86 -3.10 8.64 33.57
#